data_AF-A0A246B8M2-F1
#
_entry.id   AF-A0A246B8M2-F1
#
_cell.length_a   1.000
_cell.length_b   1.000
_cell.length_c   1.000
_cell.angle_alpha   90.00
_cell.angle_beta   90.00
_cell.angle_gamma   90.00
#
_symmetry.space_group_name_H-M   'P 1'
#
loop_
_entity.id
_entity.type
_entity.pdbx_description
1 polymer ?
#
loop_
_entity_poly.entity_id
_entity_poly.type
_entity_poly.pdbx_seq_one_letter_code
_entity_poly.pdbx_strand_id
1 'polypeptide(L)'
;MNSRTLLIIDEPEIHLHPNWQVLYAEILVLISKKLEMPILLTSHSPYFIEALKVFSEKYEYEEKTNFYFSQKSKDNLTAKIIDVSNDISPILMSISEA
;
A
#
# COMPACT_ATOMS: atom_id res chain seq x y z
N MET A 1 -13.96 -10.46 -19.60
CA MET A 1 -13.61 -10.13 -18.21
C MET A 1 -14.60 -9.09 -17.72
N ASN A 2 -15.16 -9.25 -16.52
CA ASN A 2 -16.21 -8.36 -16.04
C ASN A 2 -15.64 -6.95 -15.86
N SER A 3 -16.35 -5.93 -16.34
CA SER A 3 -15.83 -4.57 -16.56
C SER A 3 -15.51 -3.76 -15.30
N ARG A 4 -15.54 -4.39 -14.12
CA ARG A 4 -15.12 -3.81 -12.82
C ARG A 4 -14.63 -4.94 -11.90
N THR A 5 -13.39 -5.36 -12.05
CA THR A 5 -12.76 -6.33 -11.13
C THR A 5 -12.00 -5.55 -10.07
N LEU A 6 -12.31 -5.75 -8.79
CA LEU A 6 -11.55 -5.23 -7.66
C LEU A 6 -10.72 -6.37 -7.07
N LEU A 7 -9.42 -6.19 -6.99
CA LEU A 7 -8.52 -7.13 -6.33
C LEU A 7 -8.30 -6.67 -4.89
N ILE A 8 -8.58 -7.54 -3.91
CA ILE A 8 -8.29 -7.28 -2.50
C ILE A 8 -7.25 -8.30 -2.04
N ILE A 9 -6.14 -7.83 -1.48
CA ILE A 9 -5.05 -8.69 -1.00
C ILE A 9 -4.70 -8.30 0.44
N ASP A 10 -4.76 -9.26 1.34
CA ASP A 10 -4.39 -9.05 2.74
C ASP A 10 -2.94 -9.47 2.95
N GLU A 11 -2.10 -8.56 3.43
CA GLU A 11 -0.67 -8.77 3.73
C GLU A 11 0.08 -9.61 2.65
N PRO A 12 0.14 -9.15 1.38
CA PRO A 12 0.80 -9.84 0.28
C PRO A 12 2.28 -10.19 0.54
N GLU A 13 2.93 -9.49 1.45
CA GLU A 13 4.37 -9.56 1.69
C GLU A 13 4.83 -10.64 2.69
N ILE A 14 3.90 -11.31 3.40
CA ILE A 14 4.26 -12.24 4.47
C ILE A 14 5.17 -13.35 3.92
N HIS A 15 6.22 -13.68 4.68
CA HIS A 15 7.22 -14.70 4.35
C HIS A 15 8.08 -14.42 3.11
N LEU A 16 7.95 -13.25 2.47
CA LEU A 16 8.83 -12.86 1.38
C LEU A 16 10.10 -12.19 1.90
N HIS A 17 11.23 -12.54 1.28
CA HIS A 17 12.48 -11.82 1.47
C HIS A 17 12.31 -10.34 1.04
N PRO A 18 12.94 -9.34 1.70
CA PRO A 18 12.76 -7.92 1.37
C PRO A 18 12.89 -7.59 -0.12
N ASN A 19 13.89 -8.15 -0.81
CA ASN A 19 14.06 -7.97 -2.25
C ASN A 19 12.85 -8.42 -3.08
N TRP A 20 12.16 -9.48 -2.65
CA TRP A 20 10.96 -9.98 -3.33
C TRP A 20 9.73 -9.15 -3.00
N GLN A 21 9.66 -8.56 -1.81
CA GLN A 21 8.61 -7.60 -1.46
C GLN A 21 8.66 -6.40 -2.41
N VAL A 22 9.86 -5.84 -2.64
CA VAL A 22 10.07 -4.73 -3.57
C VAL A 22 9.64 -5.12 -5.00
N LEU A 23 10.08 -6.28 -5.49
CA LEU A 23 9.69 -6.76 -6.82
C LEU A 23 8.17 -6.97 -6.93
N TYR A 24 7.56 -7.50 -5.88
CA TYR A 24 6.12 -7.76 -5.88
C TYR A 24 5.31 -6.46 -5.92
N ALA A 25 5.71 -5.44 -5.16
CA ALA A 25 5.12 -4.11 -5.24
C ALA A 25 5.19 -3.52 -6.66
N GLU A 26 6.34 -3.64 -7.35
CA GLU A 26 6.50 -3.18 -8.74
C GLU A 26 5.49 -3.86 -9.68
N ILE A 27 5.34 -5.18 -9.55
CA ILE A 27 4.40 -5.97 -10.36
C ILE A 27 2.96 -5.52 -10.12
N LEU A 28 2.55 -5.29 -8.85
CA LEU A 28 1.20 -4.85 -8.53
C LEU A 28 0.86 -3.48 -9.14
N VAL A 29 1.79 -2.52 -9.06
CA VAL A 29 1.65 -1.20 -9.69
C VAL A 29 1.46 -1.35 -11.20
N LEU A 30 2.29 -2.17 -11.84
CA LEU A 30 2.20 -2.42 -13.29
C LEU A 30 0.89 -3.11 -13.68
N ILE A 31 0.40 -4.07 -12.89
CA ILE A 31 -0.88 -4.74 -13.13
C ILE A 31 -2.03 -3.75 -13.01
N SER A 32 -2.07 -2.96 -11.93
CA SER A 32 -3.10 -1.93 -11.72
C SER A 32 -3.13 -0.95 -12.88
N LYS A 33 -1.96 -0.42 -13.26
CA LYS A 33 -1.83 0.53 -14.37
C LYS A 33 -2.23 -0.05 -15.73
N LYS A 34 -1.76 -1.26 -16.08
CA LYS A 34 -1.96 -1.83 -17.43
C LYS A 34 -3.34 -2.42 -17.63
N LEU A 35 -3.94 -2.98 -16.59
CA LEU A 35 -5.25 -3.62 -16.67
C LEU A 35 -6.38 -2.72 -16.19
N GLU A 36 -6.06 -1.49 -15.76
CA GLU A 36 -6.99 -0.56 -15.11
C GLU A 36 -7.77 -1.23 -13.96
N MET A 37 -7.09 -2.13 -13.26
CA MET A 37 -7.67 -2.96 -12.22
C MET A 37 -7.41 -2.31 -10.86
N PRO A 38 -8.43 -1.82 -10.14
CA PRO A 38 -8.25 -1.32 -8.79
C PRO A 38 -7.77 -2.45 -7.87
N ILE A 39 -6.77 -2.12 -7.04
CA ILE A 39 -6.20 -3.02 -6.05
C ILE A 39 -6.31 -2.34 -4.69
N LEU A 40 -6.93 -3.04 -3.74
CA LEU A 40 -6.91 -2.68 -2.33
C LEU A 40 -6.02 -3.68 -1.61
N LEU A 41 -5.04 -3.20 -0.87
CA LEU A 41 -4.17 -4.07 -0.10
C LEU A 41 -3.89 -3.51 1.29
N THR A 42 -3.59 -4.41 2.21
CA THR A 42 -3.07 -4.11 3.55
C THR A 42 -1.61 -4.52 3.60
N SER A 43 -0.81 -3.84 4.41
CA SER A 43 0.60 -4.19 4.57
C SER A 43 1.10 -3.70 5.92
N HIS A 44 1.99 -4.49 6.52
CA HIS A 44 2.76 -4.13 7.71
C HIS A 44 4.25 -3.94 7.39
N SER A 45 4.69 -4.11 6.14
CA SER A 45 6.08 -3.93 5.74
C SER A 45 6.38 -2.51 5.27
N PRO A 46 7.31 -1.79 5.93
CA PRO A 46 7.79 -0.49 5.47
C PRO A 46 8.39 -0.57 4.07
N TYR A 47 9.16 -1.64 3.78
CA TYR A 47 9.78 -1.84 2.48
C TYR A 47 8.76 -1.98 1.36
N PHE A 48 7.64 -2.65 1.64
CA PHE A 48 6.59 -2.88 0.64
C PHE A 48 5.84 -1.59 0.33
N ILE A 49 5.47 -0.83 1.37
CA ILE A 49 4.76 0.45 1.25
C ILE A 49 5.63 1.51 0.56
N GLU A 50 6.91 1.58 0.93
CA GLU A 50 7.88 2.47 0.28
C GLU A 50 8.08 2.09 -1.19
N ALA A 51 8.23 0.80 -1.49
CA ALA A 51 8.34 0.33 -2.87
C ALA A 51 7.10 0.69 -3.70
N LEU A 52 5.88 0.51 -3.18
CA LEU A 52 4.65 0.93 -3.86
C LEU A 52 4.68 2.43 -4.19
N LYS A 53 5.09 3.29 -3.25
CA LYS A 53 5.20 4.73 -3.50
C LYS A 53 6.21 5.04 -4.60
N VAL A 54 7.43 4.51 -4.47
CA VAL A 54 8.52 4.75 -5.44
C VAL A 54 8.14 4.25 -6.83
N PHE A 55 7.52 3.07 -6.95
CA PHE A 55 7.13 2.53 -8.25
C PHE A 55 5.92 3.25 -8.84
N SER A 56 4.97 3.70 -8.02
CA SER A 56 3.87 4.54 -8.50
C SER A 56 4.39 5.84 -9.08
N GLU A 57 5.34 6.52 -8.43
CA GLU A 57 6.00 7.73 -8.97
C GLU A 57 6.82 7.43 -10.23
N LYS A 58 7.64 6.36 -10.20
CA LYS A 58 8.48 5.93 -11.34
C LYS A 58 7.64 5.67 -12.60
N TYR A 59 6.42 5.18 -12.43
CA TYR A 59 5.50 4.88 -13.52
C TYR A 59 4.42 5.93 -13.70
N GLU A 60 4.52 7.15 -13.16
CA GLU A 60 3.51 8.21 -13.36
C GLU A 60 2.08 7.70 -13.05
N TYR A 61 1.93 7.05 -11.89
CA TYR A 61 0.69 6.43 -11.42
C TYR A 61 0.34 6.83 -9.99
N GLU A 62 1.06 7.79 -9.42
CA GLU A 62 0.85 8.36 -8.10
C GLU A 62 -0.54 8.99 -7.94
N GLU A 63 -1.09 9.61 -8.99
CA GLU A 63 -2.45 10.21 -8.95
C GLU A 63 -3.56 9.16 -8.73
N LYS A 64 -3.27 7.89 -9.03
CA LYS A 64 -4.19 6.76 -8.87
C LYS A 64 -3.76 5.82 -7.73
N THR A 65 -2.80 6.24 -6.91
CA THR A 65 -2.28 5.47 -5.78
C THR A 65 -2.50 6.26 -4.49
N ASN A 66 -3.27 5.69 -3.57
CA ASN A 66 -3.59 6.31 -2.29
C ASN A 66 -3.07 5.46 -1.13
N PHE A 67 -2.57 6.13 -0.09
CA PHE A 67 -2.08 5.49 1.13
C PHE A 67 -2.92 5.93 2.31
N TYR A 68 -3.30 4.95 3.14
CA TYR A 68 -4.16 5.17 4.30
C TYR A 68 -3.53 4.57 5.55
N PHE A 69 -3.54 5.32 6.64
CA PHE A 69 -3.04 4.87 7.94
C PHE A 69 -4.21 4.69 8.93
N SER A 70 -4.25 3.53 9.59
CA SER A 70 -5.22 3.23 10.64
C SER A 70 -4.65 3.59 12.01
N GLN A 71 -5.20 4.62 12.65
CA GLN A 71 -4.78 5.06 13.97
C GLN A 71 -5.88 4.78 15.00
N LYS A 72 -5.52 4.11 16.10
CA LYS A 72 -6.42 3.93 17.25
C LYS A 72 -6.71 5.28 17.91
N SER A 73 -7.98 5.52 18.22
CA SER A 73 -8.40 6.68 19.00
C SER A 73 -7.92 6.56 20.44
N LYS A 74 -7.78 7.70 21.14
CA LYS A 74 -7.33 7.78 22.55
C LYS A 74 -8.21 6.98 23.52
N ASP A 75 -9.47 6.76 23.15
CA ASP A 75 -10.43 5.97 23.92
C ASP A 75 -10.29 4.45 23.68
N ASN A 76 -9.43 4.01 22.76
CA ASN A 76 -9.26 2.63 22.29
C ASN A 76 -10.55 1.95 21.78
N LEU A 77 -11.64 2.71 21.60
CA LEU A 77 -12.94 2.18 21.17
C LEU A 77 -13.17 2.33 19.67
N THR A 78 -12.40 3.21 19.02
CA THR A 78 -12.55 3.52 17.60
C THR A 78 -11.19 3.57 16.90
N ALA A 79 -11.19 3.31 15.60
CA ALA A 79 -10.04 3.52 14.73
C ALA A 79 -10.40 4.58 13.68
N LYS A 80 -9.46 5.49 13.40
CA LYS A 80 -9.57 6.48 12.33
C LYS A 80 -8.67 6.07 11.18
N ILE A 81 -9.22 6.13 9.97
CA ILE A 81 -8.46 5.97 8.74
C ILE A 81 -8.08 7.38 8.27
N ILE A 82 -6.78 7.63 8.15
CA ILE A 82 -6.20 8.92 7.79
C ILE A 82 -5.56 8.76 6.41
N ASP A 83 -5.90 9.65 5.48
CA ASP A 83 -5.22 9.73 4.18
C ASP A 83 -3.82 10.33 4.39
N VAL A 84 -2.82 9.57 3.96
CA VAL A 84 -1.39 9.90 4.08
C VAL A 84 -0.69 9.78 2.71
N SER A 85 -1.46 9.90 1.62
CA SER A 85 -0.95 9.75 0.25
C SER A 85 0.18 10.73 -0.07
N ASN A 86 0.15 11.94 0.52
CA ASN A 86 1.20 12.95 0.35
C ASN A 86 2.46 12.64 1.17
N ASP A 87 2.31 12.09 2.36
CA ASP A 87 3.40 11.81 3.29
C ASP A 87 3.16 10.51 4.04
N ILE A 88 3.88 9.46 3.64
CA ILE A 88 3.80 8.13 4.24
C ILE A 88 4.62 7.99 5.54
N SER A 89 5.34 9.04 5.94
CA SER A 89 6.14 9.04 7.18
C SER A 89 5.39 8.55 8.42
N PRO A 90 4.10 8.90 8.64
CA PRO A 90 3.33 8.39 9.77
C PRO A 90 3.22 6.86 9.80
N ILE A 91 3.08 6.23 8.63
CA ILE A 91 3.04 4.76 8.51
C ILE A 91 4.40 4.19 8.91
N LEU A 92 5.48 4.71 8.31
CA LEU A 92 6.84 4.21 8.53
C LEU A 92 7.29 4.36 9.99
N MET A 93 6.97 5.48 10.63
CA MET A 93 7.25 5.71 12.05
C MET A 93 6.49 4.73 12.94
N SER A 94 5.19 4.53 12.69
CA SER A 94 4.36 3.64 13.51
C SER A 94 4.83 2.18 13.51
N ILE A 95 5.38 1.70 12.40
CA ILE A 95 5.89 0.33 12.26
C ILE A 95 7.29 0.20 12.87
N SER A 96 8.08 1.29 12.85
CA SER A 96 9.41 1.32 13.46
C SER A 96 9.37 1.37 15.00
N GLU A 97 8.28 1.88 15.57
CA GLU A 97 8.04 1.95 17.01
C GLU A 97 7.33 0.70 17.60
N ALA A 98 6.99 -0.28 16.75
CA ALA A 98 6.21 -1.48 17.10
C ALA A 98 7.06 -2.66 17.59
#